data_AF-A0A5Q0UIS3-F1
#
_entry.id   AF-A0A5Q0UIS3-F1
#
_cell.length_a   1.000
_cell.length_b   1.000
_cell.length_c   1.000
_cell.angle_alpha   90.00
_cell.angle_beta   90.00
_cell.angle_gamma   90.00
#
_symmetry.space_group_name_H-M   'P 1'
#
loop_
_entity.id
_entity.type
_entity.pdbx_description
1 polymer ?
#
loop_
_entity_poly.entity_id
_entity_poly.type
_entity_poly.pdbx_seq_one_letter_code
_entity_poly.pdbx_strand_id
1 'polypeptide(L)'
;MTSHRESVVLAVIAVILVSIPAASQNVEISGEENKQGVIDSKFSDRFEVDFEPGKVVNDLMDSDARLEVNQSFSRDVKRLQTSKGFVKIVRTNDSIEKTVQTPYGRFEFGVKDGDNYSEFSGNSGSRDEAEEVRENLMDEMSQRSSELSEKHSVVVQEMLPDVSASVEDNSETEHLNLTNNEEEAVDISGWKAVSISGDSMEYMNLTGKLEPGETKTFFAGDEGRMENFGDNTVFKDVNIYSNALVKVYNAGEKEIVSLEY
;
A
#
# COMPACT_ATOMS: atom_id res chain seq x y z
N MET A 1 36.05 -9.20 -25.05
CA MET A 1 34.88 -9.08 -25.96
C MET A 1 33.68 -9.62 -25.23
N THR A 2 32.64 -8.77 -25.11
CA THR A 2 31.25 -9.00 -24.63
C THR A 2 31.06 -9.56 -23.21
N SER A 3 30.20 -9.04 -22.34
CA SER A 3 29.41 -7.79 -22.30
C SER A 3 28.95 -7.60 -20.86
N HIS A 4 28.76 -6.35 -20.46
CA HIS A 4 28.02 -5.97 -19.27
C HIS A 4 26.53 -6.36 -19.39
N ARG A 5 25.88 -6.36 -18.22
CA ARG A 5 24.44 -6.28 -17.94
C ARG A 5 23.71 -7.61 -17.77
N GLU A 6 23.44 -7.95 -16.52
CA GLU A 6 22.08 -8.21 -16.04
C GLU A 6 22.02 -7.92 -14.55
N SER A 7 21.52 -6.72 -14.25
CA SER A 7 21.04 -6.32 -12.93
C SER A 7 19.54 -6.52 -12.98
N VAL A 8 18.99 -7.37 -12.10
CA VAL A 8 17.57 -7.26 -11.71
C VAL A 8 17.50 -7.33 -10.20
N VAL A 9 16.83 -6.30 -9.70
CA VAL A 9 16.68 -5.86 -8.32
C VAL A 9 15.84 -6.88 -7.54
N LEU A 10 16.45 -7.55 -6.57
CA LEU A 10 15.72 -8.22 -5.49
C LEU A 10 15.40 -7.16 -4.44
N ALA A 11 14.17 -6.65 -4.47
CA ALA A 11 13.63 -5.81 -3.41
C ALA A 11 13.41 -6.69 -2.17
N VAL A 12 14.36 -6.65 -1.26
CA VAL A 12 14.23 -7.25 0.08
C VAL A 12 13.26 -6.37 0.87
N ILE A 13 12.03 -6.85 1.06
CA ILE A 13 11.12 -6.31 2.08
C ILE A 13 11.65 -6.82 3.44
N ALA A 14 12.58 -6.07 4.01
CA ALA A 14 12.94 -6.23 5.42
C ALA A 14 11.87 -5.48 6.24
N VAL A 15 10.89 -6.22 6.74
CA VAL A 15 9.97 -5.73 7.77
C VAL A 15 10.79 -5.55 9.05
N ILE A 16 11.29 -4.34 9.29
CA ILE A 16 11.83 -3.98 10.60
C ILE A 16 10.63 -3.58 11.46
N LEU A 17 10.15 -4.51 12.28
CA LEU A 17 9.29 -4.25 13.43
C LEU A 17 10.06 -3.39 14.44
N VAL A 18 10.10 -2.08 14.23
CA VAL A 18 10.43 -1.15 15.31
C VAL A 18 9.14 -0.85 16.05
N SER A 19 9.06 -1.38 17.26
CA SER A 19 8.01 -1.15 18.24
C SER A 19 7.69 0.34 18.38
N ILE A 20 6.64 0.81 17.71
CA ILE A 20 6.00 2.08 18.05
C ILE A 20 5.32 1.82 19.39
N PRO A 21 5.58 2.62 20.44
CA PRO A 21 4.83 2.51 21.68
C PRO A 21 3.35 2.68 21.34
N ALA A 22 2.53 1.69 21.75
CA ALA A 22 1.08 1.67 21.59
C ALA A 22 0.42 2.86 22.32
N ALA A 23 0.59 4.06 21.78
CA ALA A 23 -0.09 5.26 22.21
C ALA A 23 -1.35 5.34 21.37
N SER A 24 -2.48 4.92 21.96
CA SER A 24 -3.88 5.17 21.56
C SER A 24 -4.00 6.03 20.30
N GLN A 25 -3.95 5.38 19.13
CA GLN A 25 -4.32 5.98 17.84
C GLN A 25 -5.82 5.78 17.70
N ASN A 26 -6.57 6.86 17.46
CA ASN A 26 -7.96 6.75 17.08
C ASN A 26 -8.01 6.90 15.56
N VAL A 27 -8.39 5.83 14.87
CA VAL A 27 -8.63 5.84 13.43
C VAL A 27 -10.13 6.07 13.26
N GLU A 28 -10.51 7.18 12.64
CA GLU A 28 -11.89 7.46 12.26
C GLU A 28 -12.00 7.28 10.74
N ILE A 29 -12.78 6.29 10.33
CA ILE A 29 -13.03 5.96 8.92
C ILE A 29 -14.46 6.39 8.62
N SER A 30 -14.66 7.23 7.59
CA SER A 30 -16.00 7.67 7.19
C SER A 30 -16.13 7.75 5.67
N GLY A 31 -17.30 7.38 5.14
CA GLY A 31 -17.70 7.58 3.73
C GLY A 31 -18.32 6.35 3.06
N GLU A 32 -19.55 6.48 2.55
CA GLU A 32 -20.30 5.41 1.86
C GLU A 32 -19.87 5.19 0.39
N GLU A 33 -19.11 6.08 -0.25
CA GLU A 33 -18.73 5.94 -1.67
C GLU A 33 -17.27 6.29 -2.01
N ASN A 34 -16.54 7.02 -1.14
CA ASN A 34 -15.09 7.23 -1.22
C ASN A 34 -14.52 6.96 0.16
N LYS A 35 -13.65 5.95 0.28
CA LYS A 35 -13.04 5.59 1.56
C LYS A 35 -12.10 6.71 1.98
N GLN A 36 -12.53 7.57 2.89
CA GLN A 36 -11.65 8.56 3.53
C GLN A 36 -11.21 7.98 4.88
N GLY A 37 -9.90 7.97 5.11
CA GLY A 37 -9.31 7.54 6.37
C GLY A 37 -8.65 8.73 7.06
N VAL A 38 -9.08 9.03 8.28
CA VAL A 38 -8.42 10.04 9.11
C VAL A 38 -7.83 9.32 10.32
N ILE A 39 -6.53 9.48 10.55
CA ILE A 39 -5.92 9.12 11.83
C ILE A 39 -5.63 10.39 12.59
N ASP A 40 -6.35 10.56 13.70
CA ASP A 40 -5.95 11.49 14.76
C ASP A 40 -5.12 10.70 15.79
N SER A 41 -3.81 10.70 15.58
CA SER A 41 -2.89 10.25 16.62
C SER A 41 -2.87 11.33 17.72
N LYS A 42 -2.79 10.96 19.01
CA LYS A 42 -2.68 11.94 20.13
C LYS A 42 -1.36 12.73 20.16
N PHE A 43 -0.58 12.67 19.08
CA PHE A 43 0.56 13.54 18.83
C PHE A 43 0.11 14.62 17.84
N SER A 44 0.77 15.77 17.82
CA SER A 44 0.41 17.01 17.11
C SER A 44 0.14 16.94 15.60
N ASP A 45 0.06 15.74 15.04
CA ASP A 45 0.20 15.46 13.63
C ASP A 45 -1.09 14.80 13.12
N ARG A 46 -1.72 15.44 12.14
CA ARG A 46 -2.92 14.96 11.45
C ARG A 46 -2.50 14.21 10.19
N PHE A 47 -3.10 13.03 9.99
CA PHE A 47 -2.93 12.23 8.77
C PHE A 47 -4.28 12.04 8.07
N GLU A 48 -4.31 12.32 6.77
CA GLU A 48 -5.51 12.20 5.95
C GLU A 48 -5.17 11.44 4.66
N VAL A 49 -6.00 10.43 4.35
CA VAL A 49 -5.93 9.67 3.12
C VAL A 49 -7.25 9.77 2.39
N ASP A 50 -7.18 10.21 1.13
CA ASP A 50 -8.29 10.19 0.20
C ASP A 50 -7.99 9.22 -0.94
N PHE A 51 -8.84 8.19 -1.08
CA PHE A 51 -8.80 7.23 -2.16
C PHE A 51 -9.79 7.66 -3.26
N GLU A 52 -9.28 8.35 -4.28
CA GLU A 52 -10.02 8.62 -5.52
C GLU A 52 -9.70 7.53 -6.56
N PRO A 53 -10.63 7.20 -7.50
CA PRO A 53 -10.32 6.27 -8.58
C PRO A 53 -9.08 6.69 -9.39
N GLY A 54 -8.01 5.88 -9.31
CA GLY A 54 -6.75 6.12 -10.03
C GLY A 54 -5.84 7.21 -9.45
N LYS A 55 -6.17 7.71 -8.25
CA LYS A 55 -5.38 8.74 -7.56
C LYS A 55 -5.42 8.55 -6.04
N VAL A 56 -4.25 8.57 -5.41
CA VAL A 56 -4.14 8.54 -3.94
C VAL A 56 -3.58 9.87 -3.48
N VAL A 57 -4.30 10.53 -2.56
CA VAL A 57 -3.84 11.76 -1.91
C VAL A 57 -3.60 11.46 -0.44
N ASN A 58 -2.37 11.69 0.01
CA ASN A 58 -1.99 11.60 1.41
C ASN A 58 -1.52 12.97 1.89
N ASP A 59 -1.96 13.36 3.08
CA ASP A 59 -1.51 14.57 3.76
C ASP A 59 -1.01 14.22 5.16
N LEU A 60 0.16 14.73 5.52
CA LEU A 60 0.72 14.66 6.85
C LEU A 60 1.05 16.08 7.29
N MET A 61 0.36 16.56 8.33
CA MET A 61 0.46 17.94 8.80
C MET A 61 0.72 17.98 10.30
N ASP A 62 1.68 18.80 10.72
CA ASP A 62 1.92 19.15 12.13
C ASP A 62 2.08 20.67 12.31
N SER A 63 2.56 21.12 13.47
CA SER A 63 2.73 22.55 13.75
C SER A 63 3.78 23.24 12.88
N ASP A 64 4.73 22.49 12.33
CA ASP A 64 5.96 23.01 11.74
C ASP A 64 6.01 22.80 10.22
N ALA A 65 5.30 21.79 9.71
CA ALA A 65 5.26 21.46 8.30
C ALA A 65 3.98 20.77 7.83
N ARG A 66 3.81 20.77 6.51
CA ARG A 66 2.80 19.99 5.79
C ARG A 66 3.43 19.25 4.62
N LEU A 67 3.26 17.94 4.58
CA LEU A 67 3.66 17.07 3.47
C LEU A 67 2.41 16.56 2.74
N GLU A 68 2.27 16.96 1.48
CA GLU A 68 1.25 16.44 0.56
C GLU A 68 1.89 15.50 -0.45
N VAL A 69 1.34 14.29 -0.59
CA VAL A 69 1.75 13.28 -1.58
C VAL A 69 0.54 12.91 -2.43
N ASN A 70 0.61 13.24 -3.71
CA ASN A 70 -0.43 12.96 -4.69
C ASN A 70 0.13 12.03 -5.77
N GLN A 71 -0.37 10.80 -5.79
CA GLN A 71 0.11 9.74 -6.68
C GLN A 71 -0.97 9.36 -7.66
N SER A 72 -0.58 9.19 -8.92
CA SER A 72 -1.42 8.73 -10.02
C SER A 72 -0.58 7.90 -10.99
N PHE A 73 -1.23 7.16 -11.88
CA PHE A 73 -0.54 6.22 -12.79
C PHE A 73 0.58 6.83 -13.64
N SER A 74 0.52 8.13 -13.96
CA SER A 74 1.49 8.79 -14.83
C SER A 74 2.32 9.85 -14.12
N ARG A 75 2.02 10.14 -12.85
CA ARG A 75 2.57 11.28 -12.15
C ARG A 75 2.48 11.14 -10.63
N ASP A 76 3.63 11.34 -9.99
CA ASP A 76 3.73 11.53 -8.55
C ASP A 76 4.14 12.96 -8.25
N VAL A 77 3.46 13.59 -7.30
CA VAL A 77 3.79 14.93 -6.81
C VAL A 77 3.94 14.87 -5.29
N LYS A 78 5.11 15.23 -4.78
CA LYS A 78 5.36 15.45 -3.35
C LYS A 78 5.61 16.92 -3.08
N ARG A 79 5.00 17.46 -2.03
CA ARG A 79 5.17 18.86 -1.61
C ARG A 79 5.40 18.92 -0.12
N LEU A 80 6.52 19.49 0.31
CA LEU A 80 6.78 19.82 1.70
C LEU A 80 6.75 21.34 1.82
N GLN A 81 5.93 21.86 2.72
CA GLN A 81 5.91 23.25 3.10
C GLN A 81 6.30 23.37 4.57
N THR A 82 7.29 24.21 4.87
CA THR A 82 7.75 24.51 6.23
C THR A 82 7.91 26.01 6.42
N SER A 83 8.17 26.45 7.65
CA SER A 83 8.56 27.84 7.92
C SER A 83 9.89 28.26 7.25
N LYS A 84 10.76 27.28 6.94
CA LYS A 84 12.09 27.50 6.34
C LYS A 84 12.08 27.49 4.82
N GLY A 85 10.99 27.05 4.19
CA GLY A 85 10.88 27.03 2.74
C GLY A 85 9.92 25.98 2.22
N PHE A 86 10.10 25.65 0.95
CA PHE A 86 9.22 24.78 0.20
C PHE A 86 10.01 23.83 -0.68
N VAL A 87 9.60 22.57 -0.72
CA VAL A 87 10.13 21.55 -1.63
C VAL A 87 8.98 20.97 -2.43
N LYS A 88 9.20 20.81 -3.74
CA LYS A 88 8.30 20.08 -4.64
C LYS A 88 9.10 19.10 -5.47
N ILE A 89 8.67 17.85 -5.47
CA ILE A 89 9.20 16.81 -6.36
C ILE A 89 8.06 16.38 -7.28
N VAL A 90 8.27 16.49 -8.58
CA VAL A 90 7.38 15.95 -9.60
C VAL A 90 8.10 14.83 -10.30
N ARG A 91 7.57 13.62 -10.22
CA ARG A 91 8.04 12.47 -10.98
C ARG A 91 6.98 12.11 -12.02
N THR A 92 7.45 11.89 -13.24
CA THR A 92 6.68 11.27 -14.32
C THR A 92 7.47 10.06 -14.82
N ASN A 93 6.98 9.38 -15.86
CA ASN A 93 7.68 8.23 -16.43
C ASN A 93 9.08 8.59 -16.96
N ASP A 94 9.26 9.81 -17.46
CA ASP A 94 10.47 10.21 -18.20
C ASP A 94 11.27 11.32 -17.50
N SER A 95 10.78 11.83 -16.37
CA SER A 95 11.44 12.95 -15.67
C SER A 95 11.23 12.95 -14.16
N ILE A 96 12.21 13.51 -13.47
CA ILE A 96 12.13 13.86 -12.06
C ILE A 96 12.56 15.31 -11.95
N GLU A 97 11.63 16.20 -11.64
CA GLU A 97 11.88 17.62 -11.40
C GLU A 97 11.77 17.91 -9.91
N LYS A 98 12.80 18.53 -9.35
CA LYS A 98 12.84 18.98 -7.95
C LYS A 98 12.95 20.49 -7.93
N THR A 99 12.03 21.14 -7.24
CA THR A 99 12.07 22.57 -6.94
C THR A 99 12.24 22.74 -5.44
N VAL A 100 13.24 23.53 -5.03
CA VAL A 100 13.40 23.93 -3.63
C VAL A 100 13.44 25.45 -3.56
N GLN A 101 12.52 26.04 -2.82
CA GLN A 101 12.48 27.47 -2.58
C GLN A 101 12.81 27.76 -1.13
N THR A 102 13.84 28.58 -0.93
CA THR A 102 14.31 29.03 0.38
C THR A 102 14.19 30.56 0.46
N PRO A 103 14.37 31.17 1.64
CA PRO A 103 14.49 32.62 1.78
C PRO A 103 15.65 33.24 0.99
N TYR A 104 16.66 32.44 0.65
CA TYR A 104 17.93 32.89 0.05
C TYR A 104 17.99 32.67 -1.48
N GLY A 105 17.09 31.84 -2.01
CA GLY A 105 17.02 31.58 -3.44
C GLY A 105 16.16 30.36 -3.77
N ARG A 106 16.20 29.95 -5.03
CA ARG A 106 15.45 28.82 -5.55
C ARG A 106 16.35 27.91 -6.37
N PHE A 107 16.29 26.62 -6.08
CA PHE A 107 16.91 25.56 -6.85
C PHE A 107 15.87 24.85 -7.70
N GLU A 108 16.22 24.58 -8.95
CA GLU A 108 15.50 23.70 -9.86
C GLU A 108 16.48 22.67 -10.40
N PHE A 109 16.26 21.39 -10.13
CA PHE A 109 17.21 20.35 -10.49
C PHE A 109 16.54 19.00 -10.66
N GLY A 110 17.20 18.09 -11.37
CA GLY A 110 16.72 16.73 -11.55
C GLY A 110 17.10 16.16 -12.89
N VAL A 111 16.23 15.30 -13.42
CA VAL A 111 16.42 14.60 -14.69
C VAL A 111 15.27 14.96 -15.61
N LYS A 112 15.59 15.39 -16.83
CA LYS A 112 14.61 15.66 -17.89
C LYS A 112 15.12 15.07 -19.19
N ASP A 113 14.29 14.24 -19.83
CA ASP A 113 14.63 13.55 -21.09
C ASP A 113 15.95 12.74 -21.00
N GLY A 114 16.24 12.21 -19.81
CA GLY A 114 17.47 11.45 -19.51
C GLY A 114 18.68 12.28 -19.08
N ASP A 115 18.62 13.60 -19.21
CA ASP A 115 19.72 14.50 -18.86
C ASP A 115 19.55 15.13 -17.48
N ASN A 116 20.64 15.19 -16.72
CA ASN A 116 20.66 15.91 -15.45
C ASN A 116 20.72 17.42 -15.70
N TYR A 117 19.94 18.18 -14.95
CA TYR A 117 20.01 19.64 -14.92
C TYR A 117 20.01 20.14 -13.47
N SER A 118 20.58 21.33 -13.26
CA SER A 118 20.61 22.00 -11.97
C SER A 118 20.80 23.49 -12.17
N GLU A 119 19.86 24.27 -11.66
CA GLU A 119 19.83 25.71 -11.76
C GLU A 119 19.58 26.30 -10.38
N PHE A 120 20.21 27.45 -10.12
CA PHE A 120 20.00 28.25 -8.93
C PHE A 120 19.66 29.67 -9.34
N SER A 121 18.61 30.22 -8.75
CA SER A 121 18.21 31.61 -8.90
C SER A 121 18.19 32.27 -7.53
N GLY A 122 19.04 33.28 -7.33
CA GLY A 122 19.21 33.95 -6.05
C GLY A 122 20.44 34.85 -6.05
N ASN A 123 20.70 35.50 -4.91
CA ASN A 123 21.93 36.26 -4.74
C ASN A 123 23.12 35.29 -4.63
N SER A 124 24.18 35.52 -5.41
CA SER A 124 25.37 34.66 -5.41
C SER A 124 26.05 34.59 -4.04
N GLY A 125 25.98 35.67 -3.26
CA GLY A 125 26.55 35.72 -1.91
C GLY A 125 25.70 35.02 -0.83
N SER A 126 24.56 34.44 -1.21
CA SER A 126 23.66 33.70 -0.30
C SER A 126 23.46 32.24 -0.74
N ARG A 127 24.28 31.78 -1.68
CA ARG A 127 24.15 30.46 -2.28
C ARG A 127 24.43 29.35 -1.26
N ASP A 128 25.48 29.51 -0.45
CA ASP A 128 25.89 28.49 0.52
C ASP A 128 24.80 28.30 1.59
N GLU A 129 24.22 29.41 2.09
CA GLU A 129 23.07 29.36 3.01
C GLU A 129 21.83 28.75 2.33
N ALA A 130 21.61 29.03 1.05
CA ALA A 130 20.52 28.42 0.29
C ALA A 130 20.73 26.91 0.11
N GLU A 131 21.96 26.45 -0.10
CA GLU A 131 22.31 25.02 -0.23
C GLU A 131 22.13 24.27 1.10
N GLU A 132 22.52 24.87 2.23
CA GLU A 132 22.28 24.30 3.56
C GLU A 132 20.78 24.15 3.85
N VAL A 133 19.98 25.19 3.61
CA VAL A 133 18.52 25.10 3.79
C VAL A 133 17.91 24.07 2.82
N ARG A 134 18.42 23.99 1.59
CA ARG A 134 17.95 23.01 0.59
C ARG A 134 18.17 21.58 1.08
N GLU A 135 19.35 21.27 1.61
CA GLU A 135 19.67 19.93 2.12
C GLU A 135 18.78 19.55 3.30
N ASN A 136 18.66 20.45 4.28
CA ASN A 136 17.77 20.24 5.42
C ASN A 136 16.31 19.98 5.00
N LEU A 137 15.78 20.76 4.04
CA LEU A 137 14.41 20.56 3.55
C LEU A 137 14.24 19.25 2.77
N MET A 138 15.26 18.82 2.03
CA MET A 138 15.24 17.54 1.31
C MET A 138 15.30 16.35 2.26
N ASP A 139 16.12 16.44 3.31
CA ASP A 139 16.20 15.43 4.36
C ASP A 139 14.89 15.34 5.14
N GLU A 140 14.30 16.49 5.50
CA GLU A 140 13.00 16.55 6.17
C GLU A 140 11.88 15.94 5.29
N MET A 141 11.87 16.24 3.99
CA MET A 141 10.92 15.61 3.06
C MET A 141 11.09 14.09 2.99
N SER A 142 12.33 13.61 3.06
CA SER A 142 12.63 12.17 3.07
C SER A 142 12.10 11.51 4.34
N GLN A 143 12.42 12.08 5.51
CA GLN A 143 11.96 11.58 6.81
C GLN A 143 10.42 11.53 6.89
N ARG A 144 9.76 12.63 6.55
CA ARG A 144 8.29 12.71 6.58
C ARG A 144 7.62 11.81 5.55
N SER A 145 8.26 11.58 4.39
CA SER A 145 7.76 10.61 3.41
C SER A 145 7.76 9.19 3.98
N SER A 146 8.78 8.82 4.75
CA SER A 146 8.83 7.51 5.42
C SER A 146 7.74 7.39 6.48
N GLU A 147 7.58 8.40 7.34
CA GLU A 147 6.53 8.44 8.35
C GLU A 147 5.13 8.35 7.73
N LEU A 148 4.88 9.12 6.66
CA LEU A 148 3.62 9.07 5.91
C LEU A 148 3.37 7.67 5.35
N SER A 149 4.39 6.99 4.82
CA SER A 149 4.26 5.63 4.32
C SER A 149 3.92 4.63 5.43
N GLU A 150 4.49 4.79 6.62
CA GLU A 150 4.18 3.96 7.78
C GLU A 150 2.72 4.18 8.24
N LYS A 151 2.29 5.44 8.41
CA LYS A 151 0.91 5.77 8.78
C LYS A 151 -0.11 5.31 7.74
N HIS A 152 0.20 5.47 6.45
CA HIS A 152 -0.63 4.95 5.36
C HIS A 152 -0.75 3.43 5.43
N SER A 153 0.33 2.71 5.72
CA SER A 153 0.28 1.25 5.89
C SER A 153 -0.64 0.83 7.03
N VAL A 154 -0.61 1.55 8.16
CA VAL A 154 -1.50 1.29 9.29
C VAL A 154 -2.96 1.56 8.92
N VAL A 155 -3.28 2.70 8.29
CA VAL A 155 -4.65 2.98 7.80
C VAL A 155 -5.14 1.89 6.86
N VAL A 156 -4.33 1.54 5.87
CA VAL A 156 -4.73 0.54 4.89
C VAL A 156 -5.00 -0.80 5.57
N GLN A 157 -4.20 -1.21 6.56
CA GLN A 157 -4.42 -2.43 7.34
C GLN A 157 -5.72 -2.38 8.15
N GLU A 158 -6.00 -1.27 8.85
CA GLU A 158 -7.24 -1.07 9.61
C GLU A 158 -8.49 -0.94 8.71
N MET A 159 -8.31 -0.61 7.43
CA MET A 159 -9.37 -0.59 6.41
C MET A 159 -9.60 -1.93 5.71
N LEU A 160 -8.75 -2.93 5.96
CA LEU A 160 -8.99 -4.28 5.44
C LEU A 160 -10.12 -4.91 6.27
N PRO A 161 -11.07 -5.60 5.62
CA PRO A 161 -12.11 -6.32 6.35
C PRO A 161 -11.49 -7.44 7.20
N ASP A 162 -11.98 -7.59 8.42
CA ASP A 162 -11.70 -8.71 9.31
C ASP A 162 -12.40 -9.98 8.79
N VAL A 163 -11.70 -10.66 7.88
CA VAL A 163 -12.05 -11.98 7.40
C VAL A 163 -11.02 -12.96 7.91
N SER A 164 -11.47 -14.04 8.55
CA SER A 164 -10.60 -15.16 8.93
C SER A 164 -10.70 -16.29 7.93
N ALA A 165 -9.63 -17.08 7.81
CA ALA A 165 -9.60 -18.26 6.95
C ALA A 165 -9.20 -19.52 7.73
N SER A 166 -9.80 -20.65 7.37
CA SER A 166 -9.34 -21.97 7.79
C SER A 166 -9.36 -22.93 6.62
N VAL A 167 -8.45 -23.91 6.65
CA VAL A 167 -8.44 -25.03 5.70
C VAL A 167 -8.73 -26.28 6.49
N GLU A 168 -9.71 -27.05 6.03
CA GLU A 168 -10.00 -28.36 6.60
C GLU A 168 -9.58 -29.44 5.60
N ASP A 169 -8.66 -30.29 6.07
CA ASP A 169 -8.26 -31.51 5.40
C ASP A 169 -9.22 -32.63 5.75
N ASN A 170 -10.07 -33.00 4.80
CA ASN A 170 -10.68 -34.31 4.83
C ASN A 170 -10.22 -35.05 3.58
N SER A 171 -9.83 -36.32 3.76
CA SER A 171 -9.37 -37.25 2.72
C SER A 171 -10.27 -37.37 1.47
N GLU A 172 -11.47 -36.80 1.51
CA GLU A 172 -12.41 -36.77 0.39
C GLU A 172 -12.58 -35.35 -0.22
N THR A 173 -12.38 -34.25 0.51
CA THR A 173 -12.61 -32.86 0.04
C THR A 173 -11.78 -31.82 0.79
N GLU A 174 -10.72 -31.31 0.15
CA GLU A 174 -10.00 -30.12 0.62
C GLU A 174 -10.85 -28.86 0.37
N HIS A 175 -10.99 -28.00 1.38
CA HIS A 175 -11.76 -26.77 1.24
C HIS A 175 -11.21 -25.62 2.08
N LEU A 176 -11.41 -24.41 1.56
CA LEU A 176 -11.11 -23.15 2.23
C LEU A 176 -12.41 -22.59 2.80
N ASN A 177 -12.43 -22.33 4.10
CA ASN A 177 -13.52 -21.62 4.76
C ASN A 177 -13.09 -20.17 4.97
N LEU A 178 -13.91 -19.21 4.54
CA LEU A 178 -13.75 -17.80 4.86
C LEU A 178 -14.88 -17.37 5.78
N THR A 179 -14.55 -16.75 6.91
CA THR A 179 -15.53 -16.25 7.86
C THR A 179 -15.42 -14.74 7.97
N ASN A 180 -16.54 -14.05 7.77
CA ASN A 180 -16.62 -12.61 7.99
C ASN A 180 -16.84 -12.32 9.48
N ASN A 181 -15.87 -11.68 10.12
CA ASN A 181 -15.94 -11.30 11.53
C ASN A 181 -16.47 -9.87 11.73
N GLU A 182 -16.74 -9.14 10.65
CA GLU A 182 -17.29 -7.79 10.69
C GLU A 182 -18.77 -7.75 11.10
N GLU A 183 -19.22 -6.59 11.57
CA GLU A 183 -20.65 -6.31 11.79
C GLU A 183 -21.41 -6.01 10.48
N GLU A 184 -20.68 -5.73 9.41
CA GLU A 184 -21.20 -5.44 8.08
C GLU A 184 -20.81 -6.52 7.07
N ALA A 185 -21.52 -6.55 5.94
CA ALA A 185 -21.29 -7.55 4.92
C ALA A 185 -20.09 -7.17 4.01
N VAL A 186 -19.27 -8.15 3.66
CA VAL A 186 -18.06 -7.97 2.85
C VAL A 186 -18.27 -8.53 1.44
N ASP A 187 -18.14 -7.68 0.42
CA ASP A 187 -18.10 -8.13 -0.98
C ASP A 187 -16.71 -8.71 -1.30
N ILE A 188 -16.68 -9.99 -1.61
CA ILE A 188 -15.47 -10.75 -1.96
C ILE A 188 -15.33 -10.94 -3.47
N SER A 189 -16.14 -10.25 -4.27
CA SER A 189 -16.06 -10.31 -5.72
C SER A 189 -14.71 -9.78 -6.23
N GLY A 190 -14.01 -10.63 -6.99
CA GLY A 190 -12.69 -10.30 -7.54
C GLY A 190 -11.53 -10.54 -6.55
N TRP A 191 -11.81 -11.05 -5.35
CA TRP A 191 -10.77 -11.56 -4.47
C TRP A 191 -10.16 -12.84 -5.04
N LYS A 192 -8.95 -13.19 -4.59
CA LYS A 192 -8.24 -14.40 -5.03
C LYS A 192 -7.63 -15.12 -3.83
N ALA A 193 -7.79 -16.44 -3.75
CA ALA A 193 -6.99 -17.28 -2.89
C ALA A 193 -5.88 -17.95 -3.70
N VAL A 194 -4.70 -18.07 -3.10
CA VAL A 194 -3.50 -18.65 -3.70
C VAL A 194 -2.97 -19.71 -2.77
N SER A 195 -2.86 -20.95 -3.27
CA SER A 195 -2.24 -22.07 -2.57
C SER A 195 -0.82 -22.27 -3.09
N ILE A 196 0.18 -22.28 -2.21
CA ILE A 196 1.59 -22.37 -2.56
C ILE A 196 2.19 -23.60 -1.87
N SER A 197 2.69 -24.56 -2.65
CA SER A 197 3.39 -25.74 -2.14
C SER A 197 4.66 -26.00 -2.95
N GLY A 198 5.82 -25.76 -2.34
CA GLY A 198 7.11 -25.79 -3.04
C GLY A 198 7.14 -24.81 -4.21
N ASP A 199 7.37 -25.32 -5.42
CA ASP A 199 7.37 -24.54 -6.67
C ASP A 199 5.99 -24.46 -7.35
N SER A 200 4.96 -25.09 -6.76
CA SER A 200 3.60 -25.11 -7.33
C SER A 200 2.75 -24.01 -6.73
N MET A 201 1.97 -23.34 -7.58
CA MET A 201 1.07 -22.26 -7.19
C MET A 201 -0.27 -22.41 -7.92
N GLU A 202 -1.35 -22.50 -7.14
CA GLU A 202 -2.71 -22.65 -7.65
C GLU A 202 -3.58 -21.45 -7.23
N TYR A 203 -4.50 -21.05 -8.10
CA TYR A 203 -5.31 -19.84 -7.93
C TYR A 203 -6.80 -20.14 -7.89
N MET A 204 -7.50 -19.44 -7.01
CA MET A 204 -8.94 -19.55 -6.81
C MET A 204 -9.58 -18.16 -6.83
N ASN A 205 -10.48 -17.88 -7.77
CA ASN A 205 -11.14 -16.57 -7.87
C ASN A 205 -12.40 -16.51 -7.02
N LEU A 206 -12.35 -15.83 -5.88
CA LEU A 206 -13.47 -15.73 -4.96
C LEU A 206 -14.54 -14.78 -5.48
N THR A 207 -15.80 -15.09 -5.17
CA THR A 207 -16.95 -14.32 -5.62
C THR A 207 -18.14 -14.39 -4.65
N GLY A 208 -18.95 -13.34 -4.69
CA GLY A 208 -20.14 -13.18 -3.87
C GLY A 208 -19.91 -12.27 -2.68
N LYS A 209 -20.76 -12.40 -1.68
CA LYS A 209 -20.79 -11.59 -0.48
C LYS A 209 -20.73 -12.50 0.74
N LEU A 210 -20.05 -12.05 1.80
CA LEU A 210 -20.08 -12.67 3.12
C LEU A 210 -20.92 -11.76 4.03
N GLU A 211 -22.07 -12.23 4.48
CA GLU A 211 -22.88 -11.53 5.48
C GLU A 211 -22.19 -11.54 6.86
N PRO A 212 -22.60 -10.68 7.81
CA PRO A 212 -21.98 -10.61 9.13
C PRO A 212 -22.00 -11.96 9.85
N GLY A 213 -20.84 -12.44 10.31
CA GLY A 213 -20.68 -13.73 10.97
C GLY A 213 -20.83 -14.96 10.05
N GLU A 214 -20.99 -14.77 8.74
CA GLU A 214 -21.12 -15.87 7.79
C GLU A 214 -19.78 -16.57 7.54
N THR A 215 -19.79 -17.90 7.55
CA THR A 215 -18.72 -18.73 7.01
C THR A 215 -19.13 -19.29 5.66
N LYS A 216 -18.35 -19.00 4.62
CA LYS A 216 -18.53 -19.55 3.27
C LYS A 216 -17.43 -20.54 2.93
N THR A 217 -17.83 -21.68 2.41
CA THR A 217 -16.92 -22.77 2.03
C THR A 217 -16.64 -22.78 0.54
N PHE A 218 -15.36 -22.86 0.20
CA PHE A 218 -14.83 -22.94 -1.17
C PHE A 218 -14.13 -24.28 -1.37
N PHE A 219 -14.72 -25.12 -2.23
CA PHE A 219 -14.20 -26.46 -2.48
C PHE A 219 -13.23 -26.47 -3.66
N ALA A 220 -12.10 -27.15 -3.46
CA ALA A 220 -11.18 -27.54 -4.52
C ALA A 220 -11.62 -28.89 -5.12
N GLY A 221 -11.79 -28.98 -6.45
CA GLY A 221 -12.01 -30.26 -7.11
C GLY A 221 -12.68 -30.25 -8.49
N ASP A 222 -12.74 -31.44 -9.09
CA ASP A 222 -13.24 -31.68 -10.45
C ASP A 222 -14.78 -31.58 -10.59
N GLU A 223 -15.24 -31.30 -11.83
CA GLU A 223 -16.66 -31.15 -12.23
C GLU A 223 -17.62 -32.18 -11.65
N GLY A 224 -17.16 -33.42 -11.45
CA GLY A 224 -17.99 -34.53 -10.97
C GLY A 224 -18.49 -34.41 -9.53
N ARG A 225 -18.04 -33.42 -8.76
CA ARG A 225 -18.46 -33.22 -7.36
C ARG A 225 -19.41 -32.04 -7.15
N MET A 226 -19.67 -31.22 -8.18
CA MET A 226 -20.46 -29.99 -8.07
C MET A 226 -21.90 -30.19 -7.59
N GLU A 227 -22.53 -31.34 -7.91
CA GLU A 227 -23.93 -31.61 -7.53
C GLU A 227 -24.13 -31.83 -6.02
N ASN A 228 -23.05 -32.05 -5.25
CA ASN A 228 -23.13 -32.40 -3.83
C ASN A 228 -22.97 -31.21 -2.87
N PHE A 229 -22.63 -30.01 -3.37
CA PHE A 229 -22.17 -28.91 -2.51
C PHE A 229 -23.16 -27.73 -2.34
N GLY A 230 -24.36 -27.77 -2.91
CA GLY A 230 -25.41 -26.77 -2.64
C GLY A 230 -25.01 -25.32 -3.02
N ASP A 231 -25.19 -24.37 -2.10
CA ASP A 231 -24.85 -22.94 -2.27
C ASP A 231 -23.33 -22.64 -2.21
N ASN A 232 -22.50 -23.67 -1.99
CA ASN A 232 -21.05 -23.51 -1.93
C ASN A 232 -20.43 -23.32 -3.32
N THR A 233 -19.27 -22.67 -3.35
CA THR A 233 -18.56 -22.40 -4.61
C THR A 233 -17.47 -23.45 -4.84
N VAL A 234 -17.49 -24.10 -6.01
CA VAL A 234 -16.52 -25.14 -6.39
C VAL A 234 -15.64 -24.61 -7.51
N PHE A 235 -14.32 -24.72 -7.35
CA PHE A 235 -13.35 -24.32 -8.36
C PHE A 235 -12.75 -25.54 -9.06
N LYS A 236 -12.95 -25.58 -10.38
CA LYS A 236 -12.41 -26.62 -11.26
C LYS A 236 -10.91 -26.52 -11.35
N ASP A 237 -10.24 -27.67 -11.36
CA ASP A 237 -8.81 -27.81 -11.60
C ASP A 237 -7.91 -27.06 -10.59
N VAL A 238 -8.44 -26.73 -9.40
CA VAL A 238 -7.69 -26.10 -8.31
C VAL A 238 -7.46 -27.13 -7.21
N ASN A 239 -6.23 -27.20 -6.68
CA ASN A 239 -5.88 -28.02 -5.52
C ASN A 239 -5.48 -27.13 -4.34
N ILE A 240 -5.84 -27.53 -3.11
CA ILE A 240 -5.37 -26.88 -1.88
C ILE A 240 -4.42 -27.87 -1.20
N TYR A 241 -3.17 -27.90 -1.64
CA TYR A 241 -2.22 -28.92 -1.18
C TYR A 241 -2.09 -28.94 0.36
N SER A 242 -2.06 -30.14 0.94
CA SER A 242 -1.57 -30.36 2.31
C SER A 242 -0.14 -29.81 2.49
N ASN A 243 0.15 -29.12 3.59
CA ASN A 243 1.45 -28.42 3.83
C ASN A 243 1.69 -27.23 2.87
N ALA A 244 0.63 -26.52 2.46
CA ALA A 244 0.69 -25.32 1.65
C ALA A 244 0.54 -24.05 2.48
N LEU A 245 1.16 -22.98 1.98
CA LEU A 245 0.83 -21.62 2.37
C LEU A 245 -0.37 -21.16 1.55
N VAL A 246 -1.51 -20.94 2.21
CA VAL A 246 -2.71 -20.37 1.58
C VAL A 246 -2.80 -18.89 1.90
N LYS A 247 -2.89 -18.06 0.86
CA LYS A 247 -3.03 -16.61 0.97
C LYS A 247 -4.29 -16.13 0.31
N VAL A 248 -5.01 -15.22 0.95
CA VAL A 248 -6.21 -14.59 0.40
C VAL A 248 -5.93 -13.12 0.15
N TYR A 249 -6.23 -12.67 -1.06
CA TYR A 249 -6.06 -11.28 -1.48
C TYR A 249 -7.40 -10.68 -1.89
N ASN A 250 -7.63 -9.42 -1.56
CA ASN A 250 -8.78 -8.68 -2.08
C ASN A 250 -8.59 -8.27 -3.55
N ALA A 251 -9.62 -7.66 -4.14
CA ALA A 251 -9.58 -7.17 -5.52
C ALA A 251 -8.48 -6.11 -5.78
N GLY A 252 -8.01 -5.43 -4.73
CA GLY A 252 -6.88 -4.49 -4.77
C GLY A 252 -5.51 -5.16 -4.55
N GLU A 253 -5.45 -6.49 -4.59
CA GLU A 253 -4.26 -7.31 -4.36
C GLU A 253 -3.60 -7.14 -2.98
N LYS A 254 -4.37 -6.69 -1.98
CA LYS A 254 -3.92 -6.66 -0.59
C LYS A 254 -4.20 -8.00 0.07
N GLU A 255 -3.18 -8.55 0.73
CA GLU A 255 -3.29 -9.78 1.51
C GLU A 255 -4.22 -9.53 2.71
N ILE A 256 -5.28 -10.32 2.82
CA ILE A 256 -6.26 -10.29 3.90
C ILE A 256 -5.90 -11.33 4.95
N VAL A 257 -5.57 -12.55 4.51
CA VAL A 257 -5.20 -13.67 5.38
C VAL A 257 -4.04 -14.45 4.78
N SER A 258 -3.17 -14.96 5.64
CA SER A 258 -2.16 -15.96 5.31
C SER A 258 -2.23 -17.10 6.33
N LEU A 259 -2.41 -18.32 5.85
CA LEU A 259 -2.53 -19.53 6.66
C LEU A 259 -1.45 -20.52 6.21
N GLU A 260 -0.61 -20.95 7.15
CA GLU A 260 0.21 -22.16 6.97
C GLU A 260 -0.65 -23.36 7.37
N TYR A 261 -0.87 -24.25 6.42
CA TYR A 261 -1.66 -25.48 6.58
C TYR A 261 -0.82 -26.66 6.14
#